data_AF-A0A6P0N7P1-F1
#
_entry.id   AF-A0A6P0N7P1-F1
#
_cell.length_a   1.000
_cell.length_b   1.000
_cell.length_c   1.000
_cell.angle_alpha   90.00
_cell.angle_beta   90.00
_cell.angle_gamma   90.00
#
_symmetry.space_group_name_H-M   'P 1'
#
loop_
_entity.id
_entity.type
_entity.pdbx_description
1 polymer ?
#
loop_
_entity_poly.entity_id
_entity_poly.type
_entity_poly.pdbx_seq_one_letter_code
_entity_poly.pdbx_strand_id
1 'polypeptide(L)'
;LMNGTELDQGVFITRQSNGENLLVPEDGLWEMQGAGDLDSDGDADILWRNTETQDVYYWRMEGTEYVESVLIASLPMSGEWEVRGTMDFDNNNFDDVLLRNGTTGQNEIWLMDQTGLQQAVATQSLTGQSWQSYV
;
A
#
# COMPACT_ATOMS: atom_id res chain seq x y z
N LEU A 1 -15.74 -9.14 4.43
CA LEU A 1 -15.74 -7.66 4.27
C LEU A 1 -14.90 -7.07 5.38
N MET A 2 -13.79 -6.39 5.06
CA MET A 2 -13.07 -5.59 6.06
C MET A 2 -14.01 -4.47 6.54
N ASN A 3 -14.40 -4.49 7.82
CA ASN A 3 -15.13 -3.39 8.47
C ASN A 3 -14.26 -2.72 9.54
N GLY A 4 -12.97 -2.56 9.24
CA GLY A 4 -12.07 -1.68 9.97
C GLY A 4 -11.68 -2.10 11.40
N THR A 5 -12.10 -3.25 11.93
CA THR A 5 -11.62 -3.71 13.25
C THR A 5 -11.49 -5.22 13.46
N GLU A 6 -12.22 -6.09 12.74
CA GLU A 6 -12.07 -7.55 12.88
C GLU A 6 -12.33 -8.29 11.56
N LEU A 7 -11.63 -9.42 11.34
CA LEU A 7 -11.80 -10.36 10.22
C LEU A 7 -12.07 -11.76 10.77
N ASP A 8 -13.08 -12.43 10.23
CA ASP A 8 -13.71 -13.64 10.80
C ASP A 8 -12.90 -14.95 10.59
N GLN A 9 -11.81 -14.94 9.81
CA GLN A 9 -10.85 -16.06 9.63
C GLN A 9 -9.52 -15.51 9.09
N GLY A 10 -8.35 -15.88 9.66
CA GLY A 10 -7.04 -15.40 9.17
C GLY A 10 -5.80 -16.09 9.74
N VAL A 11 -4.67 -15.94 9.06
CA VAL A 11 -3.34 -16.42 9.48
C VAL A 11 -2.61 -15.31 10.25
N PHE A 12 -1.90 -15.69 11.33
CA PHE A 12 -1.19 -14.77 12.22
C PHE A 12 0.08 -14.20 11.58
N ILE A 13 0.23 -12.87 11.56
CA ILE A 13 1.50 -12.24 11.16
C ILE A 13 2.28 -11.69 12.36
N THR A 14 1.62 -11.16 13.40
CA THR A 14 2.26 -10.74 14.67
C THR A 14 1.28 -10.82 15.84
N ARG A 15 1.82 -11.00 17.06
CA ARG A 15 1.12 -10.86 18.35
C ARG A 15 1.20 -9.40 18.82
N GLN A 16 0.05 -8.73 18.98
CA GLN A 16 -0.02 -7.38 19.53
C GLN A 16 0.36 -7.37 21.03
N SER A 17 0.71 -6.20 21.58
CA SER A 17 1.08 -6.03 23.00
C SER A 17 -0.05 -6.37 23.97
N ASN A 18 -1.30 -6.18 23.52
CA ASN A 18 -2.52 -6.55 24.23
C ASN A 18 -2.83 -8.07 24.19
N GLY A 19 -2.05 -8.86 23.44
CA GLY A 19 -2.22 -10.31 23.32
C GLY A 19 -3.14 -10.78 22.20
N GLU A 20 -3.73 -9.87 21.43
CA GLU A 20 -4.53 -10.16 20.23
C GLU A 20 -3.61 -10.53 19.05
N ASN A 21 -4.05 -11.44 18.19
CA ASN A 21 -3.34 -11.75 16.96
C ASN A 21 -3.92 -10.93 15.81
N LEU A 22 -3.05 -10.28 15.03
CA LEU A 22 -3.44 -9.60 13.80
C LEU A 22 -3.73 -10.64 12.72
N LEU A 23 -4.97 -10.68 12.25
CA LEU A 23 -5.46 -11.62 11.24
C LEU A 23 -5.32 -11.01 9.85
N VAL A 24 -4.62 -11.70 8.94
CA VAL A 24 -4.70 -11.41 7.49
C VAL A 24 -5.82 -12.25 6.88
N PRO A 25 -6.65 -11.68 5.98
CA PRO A 25 -7.71 -12.40 5.26
C PRO A 25 -7.22 -13.72 4.67
N GLU A 26 -7.79 -14.84 5.11
CA GLU A 26 -7.50 -16.17 4.57
C GLU A 26 -8.08 -16.37 3.15
N ASP A 27 -8.93 -15.44 2.70
CA ASP A 27 -9.61 -15.50 1.40
C ASP A 27 -8.69 -15.23 0.20
N GLY A 28 -7.44 -14.83 0.43
CA GLY A 28 -6.46 -14.52 -0.62
C GLY A 28 -6.81 -13.25 -1.41
N LEU A 29 -7.78 -12.45 -0.95
CA LEU A 29 -8.16 -11.20 -1.60
C LEU A 29 -7.22 -10.05 -1.24
N TRP A 30 -6.41 -10.19 -0.19
CA TRP A 30 -5.51 -9.13 0.26
C TRP A 30 -4.05 -9.52 0.09
N GLU A 31 -3.31 -8.67 -0.62
CA GLU A 31 -1.90 -8.87 -0.92
C GLU A 31 -1.07 -7.74 -0.33
N MET A 32 -0.03 -8.10 0.43
CA MET A 32 0.97 -7.13 0.87
C MET A 32 1.74 -6.61 -0.34
N GLN A 33 1.81 -5.28 -0.46
CA GLN A 33 2.43 -4.59 -1.59
C GLN A 33 3.80 -4.00 -1.23
N GLY A 34 4.04 -3.70 0.05
CA GLY A 34 5.27 -3.06 0.50
C GLY A 34 5.12 -2.47 1.91
N ALA A 35 6.07 -1.63 2.30
CA ALA A 35 6.06 -0.90 3.56
C ALA A 35 6.81 0.44 3.43
N GLY A 36 6.36 1.48 4.13
CA GLY A 36 6.94 2.83 4.12
C GLY A 36 6.28 3.71 5.17
N ASP A 37 6.88 4.84 5.52
CA ASP A 37 6.33 5.80 6.50
C ASP A 37 5.31 6.72 5.81
N LEU A 38 4.06 6.25 5.67
CA LEU A 38 3.05 6.88 4.81
C LEU A 38 2.28 8.00 5.53
N ASP A 39 2.42 8.12 6.85
CA ASP A 39 1.80 9.15 7.69
C ASP A 39 2.81 10.09 8.40
N SER A 40 4.11 9.90 8.15
CA SER A 40 5.21 10.69 8.71
C SER A 40 5.32 10.61 10.24
N ASP A 41 4.87 9.53 10.87
CA ASP A 41 5.00 9.32 12.32
C ASP A 41 6.37 8.77 12.75
N GLY A 42 7.19 8.34 11.77
CA GLY A 42 8.55 7.84 11.96
C GLY A 42 8.65 6.32 12.08
N ASP A 43 7.52 5.61 12.06
CA ASP A 43 7.43 4.16 11.94
C ASP A 43 7.01 3.76 10.51
N ALA A 44 7.36 2.54 10.10
CA ALA A 44 6.99 2.06 8.76
C ALA A 44 5.60 1.40 8.79
N ASP A 45 4.71 1.87 7.94
CA ASP A 45 3.39 1.31 7.68
C ASP A 45 3.43 0.15 6.70
N ILE A 46 2.38 -0.68 6.69
CA ILE A 46 2.27 -1.81 5.75
C ILE A 46 1.23 -1.51 4.67
N LEU A 47 1.63 -1.56 3.41
CA LEU A 47 0.75 -1.33 2.28
C LEU A 47 0.08 -2.63 1.82
N TRP A 48 -1.24 -2.58 1.64
CA TRP A 48 -2.09 -3.69 1.27
C TRP A 48 -2.95 -3.34 0.06
N ARG A 49 -3.21 -4.33 -0.80
CA ARG A 49 -4.15 -4.22 -1.90
C ARG A 49 -5.21 -5.31 -1.82
N ASN A 50 -6.46 -4.91 -1.99
CA ASN A 50 -7.55 -5.83 -2.26
C ASN A 50 -7.59 -6.16 -3.75
N THR A 51 -7.42 -7.42 -4.12
CA THR A 51 -7.37 -7.87 -5.52
C THR A 51 -8.74 -7.93 -6.20
N GLU A 52 -9.83 -7.94 -5.43
CA GLU A 52 -11.20 -7.89 -5.95
C GLU A 52 -11.66 -6.45 -6.20
N THR A 53 -11.59 -5.59 -5.19
CA THR A 53 -12.06 -4.20 -5.27
C THR A 53 -11.02 -3.26 -5.87
N GLN A 54 -9.76 -3.67 -5.90
CA GLN A 54 -8.60 -2.85 -6.28
C GLN A 54 -8.28 -1.73 -5.29
N ASP A 55 -8.88 -1.73 -4.10
CA ASP A 55 -8.57 -0.76 -3.06
C ASP A 55 -7.16 -0.98 -2.51
N VAL A 56 -6.46 0.13 -2.28
CA VAL A 56 -5.14 0.17 -1.66
C VAL A 56 -5.27 0.87 -0.31
N TYR A 57 -4.88 0.15 0.74
CA TYR A 57 -4.85 0.63 2.10
C TYR A 57 -3.42 0.60 2.62
N TYR A 58 -3.12 1.43 3.61
CA TYR A 58 -2.04 1.11 4.53
C TYR A 58 -2.56 0.76 5.91
N TRP A 59 -1.82 -0.10 6.59
CA TRP A 59 -1.96 -0.32 8.02
C TRP A 59 -1.01 0.63 8.72
N ARG A 60 -1.58 1.55 9.49
CA ARG A 60 -0.83 2.47 10.33
C ARG A 60 -0.17 1.68 11.46
N MET A 61 1.14 1.79 11.59
CA MET A 61 1.91 1.01 12.56
C MET A 61 2.55 1.93 13.60
N GLU A 62 2.53 1.51 14.87
CA GLU A 62 3.38 2.10 15.92
C GLU A 62 4.40 1.02 16.33
N GLY A 63 5.63 1.16 15.84
CA GLY A 63 6.66 0.12 15.86
C GLY A 63 6.23 -1.19 15.20
N THR A 64 5.87 -2.19 16.01
CA THR A 64 5.38 -3.50 15.52
C THR A 64 3.87 -3.69 15.73
N GLU A 65 3.18 -2.67 16.23
CA GLU A 65 1.78 -2.73 16.61
C GLU A 65 0.90 -2.10 15.53
N TYR A 66 -0.13 -2.82 15.12
CA TYR A 66 -1.16 -2.29 14.24
C TYR A 66 -2.04 -1.31 15.01
N VAL A 67 -2.31 -0.14 14.40
CA VAL A 67 -3.21 0.85 14.96
C VAL A 67 -4.54 0.89 14.21
N GLU A 68 -4.50 1.17 12.91
CA GLU A 68 -5.70 1.27 12.07
C GLU A 68 -5.43 0.98 10.59
N SER A 69 -6.50 0.82 9.82
CA SER A 69 -6.42 0.67 8.36
C SER A 69 -6.89 1.96 7.70
N VAL A 70 -6.05 2.56 6.86
CA VAL A 70 -6.32 3.82 6.18
C VAL A 70 -6.41 3.57 4.67
N LEU A 71 -7.55 3.92 4.07
CA LEU A 71 -7.72 3.86 2.62
C LEU A 71 -6.89 4.97 1.95
N ILE A 72 -6.05 4.61 0.97
CA ILE A 72 -5.36 5.59 0.13
C ILE A 72 -6.26 5.95 -1.06
N ALA A 73 -6.53 4.96 -1.91
CA ALA A 73 -7.34 5.07 -3.13
C ALA A 73 -7.62 3.68 -3.72
N SER A 74 -8.38 3.62 -4.81
CA SER A 74 -8.57 2.40 -5.60
C SER A 74 -7.77 2.49 -6.91
N LEU A 75 -7.07 1.42 -7.26
CA LEU A 75 -6.41 1.30 -8.57
C LEU A 75 -7.46 1.16 -9.69
N PRO A 76 -7.18 1.65 -10.90
CA PRO A 76 -8.03 1.37 -12.05
C PRO A 76 -8.15 -0.13 -12.30
N MET A 77 -9.38 -0.63 -12.45
CA MET A 77 -9.62 -2.03 -12.80
C MET A 77 -9.05 -2.41 -14.18
N SER A 78 -8.83 -1.43 -15.06
CA SER A 78 -8.20 -1.63 -16.37
C SER A 78 -6.69 -1.35 -16.31
N GLY A 79 -5.90 -2.24 -16.93
CA GLY A 79 -4.47 -1.99 -17.21
C GLY A 79 -3.46 -2.65 -16.27
N GLU A 80 -3.85 -3.56 -15.38
CA GLU A 80 -2.92 -4.32 -14.53
C GLU A 80 -1.94 -3.41 -13.77
N TRP A 81 -2.48 -2.48 -12.98
CA TRP A 81 -1.66 -1.63 -12.12
C TRP A 81 -1.11 -2.41 -10.93
N GLU A 82 0.18 -2.23 -10.67
CA GLU A 82 0.92 -2.84 -9.57
C GLU A 82 1.60 -1.76 -8.74
N VAL A 83 1.65 -1.94 -7.43
CA VAL A 83 2.57 -1.18 -6.58
C VAL A 83 3.97 -1.73 -6.76
N ARG A 84 4.96 -0.84 -6.92
CA ARG A 84 6.37 -1.20 -7.15
C ARG A 84 7.31 -0.74 -6.06
N GLY A 85 6.86 0.12 -5.15
CA GLY A 85 7.63 0.57 -4.01
C GLY A 85 7.06 1.82 -3.34
N THR A 86 7.68 2.19 -2.24
CA THR A 86 7.35 3.35 -1.39
C THR A 86 8.63 4.13 -1.11
N MET A 87 8.56 5.47 -1.17
CA MET A 87 9.66 6.40 -0.88
C MET A 87 9.15 7.84 -0.91
N ASP A 88 9.72 8.74 -0.11
CA ASP A 88 9.52 10.18 -0.24
C ASP A 88 10.12 10.72 -1.55
N PHE A 89 9.31 10.84 -2.61
CA PHE A 89 9.77 11.28 -3.93
C PHE A 89 9.74 12.81 -4.09
N ASP A 90 8.91 13.52 -3.33
CA ASP A 90 8.74 14.97 -3.42
C ASP A 90 9.44 15.77 -2.29
N ASN A 91 10.05 15.07 -1.33
CA ASN A 91 10.73 15.60 -0.14
C ASN A 91 9.78 16.33 0.82
N ASN A 92 8.55 15.82 0.99
CA ASN A 92 7.57 16.37 1.90
C ASN A 92 7.54 15.67 3.28
N ASN A 93 8.45 14.70 3.51
CA ASN A 93 8.57 13.85 4.70
C ASN A 93 7.55 12.72 4.84
N PHE A 94 6.70 12.48 3.84
CA PHE A 94 5.83 11.31 3.75
C PHE A 94 6.36 10.40 2.64
N ASP A 95 6.40 9.09 2.87
CA ASP A 95 6.66 8.16 1.77
C ASP A 95 5.47 8.19 0.78
N ASP A 96 5.76 8.26 -0.52
CA ASP A 96 4.76 8.17 -1.58
C ASP A 96 4.71 6.76 -2.17
N VAL A 97 3.70 6.46 -3.00
CA VAL A 97 3.54 5.12 -3.61
C VAL A 97 3.87 5.15 -5.11
N LEU A 98 4.87 4.37 -5.53
CA LEU A 98 5.20 4.16 -6.94
C LEU A 98 4.34 3.03 -7.53
N LEU A 99 3.63 3.36 -8.60
CA LEU A 99 2.79 2.45 -9.35
C LEU A 99 3.32 2.22 -10.77
N ARG A 100 3.03 1.03 -11.32
CA ARG A 100 3.30 0.68 -12.71
C ARG A 100 2.11 -0.01 -13.34
N ASN A 101 1.77 0.40 -14.55
CA ASN A 101 0.82 -0.28 -15.40
C ASN A 101 1.54 -1.40 -16.17
N GLY A 102 1.24 -2.66 -15.84
CA GLY A 102 1.84 -3.83 -16.47
C GLY A 102 1.52 -3.94 -17.97
N THR A 103 0.36 -3.41 -18.40
CA THR A 103 -0.09 -3.46 -19.80
C THR A 103 0.60 -2.42 -20.69
N THR A 104 0.71 -1.17 -20.24
CA THR A 104 1.18 -0.02 -21.04
C THR A 104 2.63 0.37 -20.72
N GLY A 105 3.15 -0.05 -19.57
CA GLY A 105 4.45 0.40 -19.05
C GLY A 105 4.46 1.82 -18.48
N GLN A 106 3.29 2.46 -18.36
CA GLN A 106 3.15 3.75 -17.66
C GLN A 106 3.51 3.58 -16.19
N ASN A 107 4.13 4.61 -15.59
CA ASN A 107 4.35 4.66 -14.15
C ASN A 107 3.69 5.93 -13.59
N GLU A 108 3.16 5.82 -12.39
CA GLU A 108 2.54 6.91 -11.64
C GLU A 108 3.13 6.94 -10.23
N ILE A 109 3.24 8.12 -9.65
CA ILE A 109 3.55 8.30 -8.23
C ILE A 109 2.32 8.89 -7.56
N TRP A 110 1.82 8.23 -6.53
CA TRP A 110 0.79 8.72 -5.65
C TRP A 110 1.45 9.49 -4.51
N LEU A 111 1.46 10.82 -4.63
CA LEU A 111 2.02 11.72 -3.64
C LEU A 111 1.15 11.75 -2.39
N MET A 112 1.74 11.48 -1.24
CA MET A 112 1.08 11.40 0.05
C MET A 112 1.37 12.66 0.87
N ASP A 113 0.43 13.08 1.71
CA ASP A 113 0.64 14.12 2.71
C ASP A 113 -0.21 13.85 3.97
N GLN A 114 -0.22 14.81 4.89
CA GLN A 114 -1.03 14.77 6.12
C GLN A 114 -2.55 14.54 5.91
N THR A 115 -3.06 14.64 4.68
CA THR A 115 -4.46 14.39 4.31
C THR A 115 -4.68 13.05 3.60
N GLY A 116 -3.61 12.27 3.40
CA GLY A 116 -3.61 11.02 2.63
C GLY A 116 -3.10 11.27 1.20
N LEU A 117 -3.78 10.69 0.21
CA LEU A 117 -3.41 10.89 -1.20
C LEU A 117 -3.66 12.34 -1.64
N GLN A 118 -2.59 13.08 -1.90
CA GLN A 118 -2.65 14.45 -2.40
C GLN A 118 -2.89 14.47 -3.93
N GLN A 119 -2.05 13.76 -4.68
CA GLN A 119 -2.09 13.77 -6.14
C GLN A 119 -1.47 12.51 -6.75
N ALA A 120 -2.04 12.02 -7.85
CA ALA A 120 -1.37 11.07 -8.74
C ALA A 120 -0.61 11.82 -9.85
N VAL A 121 0.69 11.59 -9.95
CA VAL A 121 1.59 12.19 -10.94
C VAL A 121 2.11 11.13 -11.90
N ALA A 122 1.73 11.23 -13.17
CA ALA A 122 2.32 10.39 -14.22
C ALA A 122 3.78 10.78 -14.46
N THR A 123 4.68 9.80 -14.43
CA THR A 123 6.10 10.00 -14.73
C THR A 123 6.40 9.62 -16.18
N GLN A 124 7.65 9.84 -16.63
CA GLN A 124 8.03 9.47 -18.00
C GLN A 124 7.86 7.96 -18.22
N SER A 125 7.11 7.60 -19.27
CA SER A 125 6.97 6.21 -19.70
C SER A 125 8.31 5.70 -20.23
N LEU A 126 8.95 4.79 -19.49
CA LEU A 126 10.02 3.97 -20.04
C LEU A 126 9.38 2.91 -20.93
N THR A 127 9.32 3.16 -22.24
CA THR A 127 8.80 2.20 -23.21
C THR A 127 9.74 1.00 -23.28
N GLY A 128 9.42 -0.05 -22.53
CA GLY A 128 10.16 -1.31 -22.50
C GLY A 128 9.71 -2.18 -21.33
N GLN A 129 9.26 -3.40 -21.63
CA GLN A 129 8.97 -4.43 -20.62
C GLN A 129 10.24 -4.90 -19.86
N SER A 130 11.42 -4.39 -20.22
CA SER A 130 12.71 -4.78 -19.65
C SER A 130 13.08 -4.05 -18.36
N TRP A 131 12.24 -3.13 -17.87
CA TRP A 131 12.47 -2.50 -16.57
C TRP A 131 11.86 -3.37 -15.47
N GLN A 132 12.72 -4.07 -14.74
CA GLN A 132 12.40 -4.64 -13.44
C GLN A 132 13.06 -3.76 -12.38
N SER A 133 12.27 -3.21 -11.46
CA SER A 133 12.83 -2.70 -10.21
C SER A 133 13.41 -3.90 -9.46
N TYR A 134 14.73 -3.92 -9.31
CA TYR A 134 15.39 -4.76 -8.32
C TYR A 134 15.39 -3.95 -7.03
N VAL A 135 14.58 -4.38 -6.08
CA VAL A 135 14.80 -4.10 -4.65
C VAL A 135 15.70 -5.18 -4.08
#